data_AF-A0A965URL4-F1
#
_entry.id   AF-A0A965URL4-F1
#
_cell.length_a   1.000
_cell.length_b   1.000
_cell.length_c   1.000
_cell.angle_alpha   90.00
_cell.angle_beta   90.00
_cell.angle_gamma   90.00
#
_symmetry.space_group_name_H-M   'P 1'
#
loop_
_entity.id
_entity.type
_entity.pdbx_description
1 polymer ?
#
loop_
_entity_poly.entity_id
_entity_poly.type
_entity_poly.pdbx_seq_one_letter_code
_entity_poly.pdbx_strand_id
1 'polypeptide(L)'
;MSDEFMESTAGGPKLPALKFAKVGDVHTGVVTEVTKLQDKDPAGNPKTYDNGDPRYVFVFTLEQPTGAANLWVRGQMVKAIREAAEKAGVKTLVGSTLSVKYTGDGEKKSAAFNAPKLYAAKVEAPKNDASAEMW
;
A
#
# COMPACT_ATOMS: atom_id res chain seq x y z
N MET A 1 13.06 -26.49 -18.16
CA MET A 1 11.78 -25.97 -18.67
C MET A 1 10.66 -26.74 -17.98
N SER A 2 10.05 -26.10 -16.99
CA SER A 2 8.74 -26.35 -16.36
C SER A 2 8.70 -25.40 -15.14
N ASP A 3 7.70 -24.59 -14.87
CA ASP A 3 6.38 -24.47 -15.47
C ASP A 3 5.87 -23.05 -15.19
N GLU A 4 5.86 -22.20 -16.21
CA GLU A 4 5.45 -20.79 -16.14
C GLU A 4 3.92 -20.63 -15.96
N PHE A 5 3.20 -21.74 -15.75
CA PHE A 5 1.75 -21.87 -15.82
C PHE A 5 1.04 -22.08 -14.45
N MET A 6 1.75 -22.50 -13.39
CA MET A 6 1.12 -23.01 -12.14
C MET A 6 1.31 -22.16 -10.87
N GLU A 7 1.98 -21.01 -10.89
CA GLU A 7 2.13 -20.19 -9.68
C GLU A 7 1.05 -19.10 -9.54
N SER A 8 -0.11 -19.54 -9.08
CA SER A 8 -1.15 -18.82 -8.31
C SER A 8 -1.43 -17.35 -8.68
N THR A 9 -2.52 -17.16 -9.42
CA THR A 9 -3.23 -15.89 -9.69
C THR A 9 -4.00 -15.34 -8.47
N ALA A 10 -3.63 -15.69 -7.23
CA ALA A 10 -4.33 -15.27 -6.01
C ALA A 10 -3.58 -14.20 -5.18
N GLY A 11 -2.49 -13.63 -5.72
CA GLY A 11 -1.52 -12.87 -4.94
C GLY A 11 -1.09 -11.52 -5.52
N GLY A 12 -2.00 -10.74 -6.10
CA GLY A 12 -1.67 -9.41 -6.66
C GLY A 12 -0.59 -9.43 -7.76
N PRO A 13 -0.19 -8.26 -8.29
CA PRO A 13 0.84 -8.21 -9.33
C PRO A 13 2.19 -8.78 -8.81
N LYS A 14 2.92 -9.59 -9.61
CA LYS A 14 4.27 -10.08 -9.27
C LYS A 14 5.33 -8.98 -9.45
N LEU A 15 5.16 -7.85 -8.77
CA LEU A 15 6.10 -6.73 -8.76
C LEU A 15 6.92 -6.71 -7.47
N PRO A 16 8.15 -6.17 -7.48
CA PRO A 16 8.98 -6.07 -6.27
C PRO A 16 8.22 -5.35 -5.15
N ALA A 17 8.15 -5.99 -3.98
CA ALA A 17 7.43 -5.41 -2.85
C ALA A 17 8.28 -4.35 -2.13
N LEU A 18 7.72 -3.15 -1.97
CA LEU A 18 8.36 -2.06 -1.24
C LEU A 18 8.36 -2.35 0.26
N LYS A 19 9.56 -2.40 0.82
CA LYS A 19 9.79 -2.67 2.25
C LYS A 19 10.34 -1.43 2.93
N PHE A 20 9.88 -1.17 4.14
CA PHE A 20 10.43 -0.16 5.03
C PHE A 20 11.30 -0.87 6.07
N ALA A 21 12.62 -0.81 5.87
CA ALA A 21 13.59 -1.48 6.73
C ALA A 21 13.96 -0.60 7.93
N LYS A 22 14.09 0.72 7.71
CA LYS A 22 14.56 1.67 8.73
C LYS A 22 13.64 2.88 8.84
N VAL A 23 13.51 3.39 10.06
CA VAL A 23 12.82 4.66 10.30
C VAL A 23 13.48 5.74 9.46
N GLY A 24 12.68 6.49 8.71
CA GLY A 24 13.15 7.45 7.73
C GLY A 24 13.03 6.98 6.28
N ASP A 25 12.87 5.68 6.02
CA ASP A 25 12.68 5.16 4.66
C ASP A 25 11.45 5.80 4.00
N VAL A 26 11.65 6.31 2.79
CA VAL A 26 10.61 6.94 1.97
C VAL A 26 10.50 6.22 0.64
N HIS A 27 9.28 5.82 0.29
CA HIS A 27 8.96 5.32 -1.03
C HIS A 27 8.01 6.30 -1.70
N THR A 28 8.39 6.77 -2.89
CA THR A 28 7.58 7.66 -3.72
C THR A 28 7.36 7.04 -5.08
N GLY A 29 6.14 7.10 -5.59
CA GLY A 29 5.80 6.66 -6.94
C GLY A 29 4.39 7.10 -7.33
N VAL A 30 4.06 6.94 -8.61
CA VAL A 30 2.71 7.18 -9.13
C VAL A 30 1.88 5.93 -8.92
N VAL A 31 0.72 6.05 -8.29
CA VAL A 31 -0.16 4.89 -8.10
C VAL A 31 -0.83 4.56 -9.43
N THR A 32 -0.60 3.37 -9.97
CA THR A 32 -1.23 2.91 -11.22
C THR A 32 -2.40 1.97 -10.96
N GLU A 33 -2.35 1.20 -9.87
CA GLU A 33 -3.38 0.24 -9.50
C GLU A 33 -3.53 0.15 -7.97
N VAL A 34 -4.75 -0.12 -7.51
CA VAL A 34 -5.05 -0.41 -6.10
C VAL A 34 -5.93 -1.65 -6.01
N THR A 35 -5.40 -2.71 -5.43
CA THR A 35 -6.08 -3.99 -5.31
C THR A 35 -6.32 -4.33 -3.84
N LYS A 36 -7.59 -4.58 -3.47
CA LYS A 36 -7.98 -4.99 -2.11
C LYS A 36 -7.96 -6.51 -2.02
N LEU A 37 -7.12 -7.05 -1.13
CA LEU A 37 -7.01 -8.48 -0.86
C LEU A 37 -7.36 -8.78 0.61
N GLN A 38 -7.79 -10.00 0.88
CA GLN A 38 -7.89 -10.50 2.24
C GLN A 38 -6.49 -10.88 2.73
N ASP A 39 -6.10 -10.40 3.91
CA ASP A 39 -4.82 -10.75 4.53
C ASP A 39 -4.85 -12.24 4.88
N LYS A 40 -3.81 -12.96 4.46
CA LYS A 40 -3.64 -14.39 4.72
C LYS A 40 -2.31 -14.60 5.42
N ASP A 41 -2.25 -15.60 6.30
CA ASP A 41 -0.99 -16.04 6.85
C ASP A 41 -0.14 -16.77 5.76
N PRO A 42 1.15 -17.04 6.03
CA PRO A 42 1.99 -17.81 5.11
C PRO A 42 1.49 -19.24 4.84
N ALA A 43 0.62 -19.78 5.69
CA ALA A 43 -0.03 -21.07 5.52
C ALA A 43 -1.32 -20.99 4.69
N GLY A 44 -1.72 -19.79 4.23
CA GLY A 44 -2.91 -19.55 3.42
C GLY A 44 -4.20 -19.31 4.21
N ASN A 45 -4.15 -19.29 5.55
CA ASN A 45 -5.33 -19.05 6.39
C ASN A 45 -5.67 -17.54 6.41
N PRO A 46 -6.92 -17.16 6.18
CA PRO A 46 -7.35 -15.78 6.30
C PRO A 46 -7.14 -15.26 7.72
N LYS A 47 -6.45 -14.12 7.85
CA LYS A 47 -6.33 -13.45 9.13
C LYS A 47 -7.62 -12.73 9.45
N THR A 48 -8.13 -12.97 10.65
CA THR A 48 -9.24 -12.22 11.23
C THR A 48 -8.73 -11.36 12.39
N TYR A 49 -9.45 -10.29 12.69
CA TYR A 49 -9.35 -9.59 13.96
C TYR A 49 -9.94 -10.47 15.07
N ASP A 50 -9.61 -10.19 16.33
CA ASP A 50 -10.10 -10.96 17.49
C ASP A 50 -11.64 -10.97 17.63
N ASN A 51 -12.32 -10.05 16.95
CA ASN A 51 -13.78 -9.97 16.86
C ASN A 51 -14.40 -10.81 15.71
N GLY A 52 -13.58 -11.54 14.95
CA GLY A 52 -14.00 -12.35 13.80
C GLY A 52 -13.99 -11.63 12.45
N ASP A 53 -13.77 -10.31 12.40
CA ASP A 53 -13.75 -9.58 11.14
C ASP A 53 -12.53 -9.94 10.27
N PRO A 54 -12.69 -10.16 8.96
CA PRO A 54 -11.57 -10.41 8.07
C PRO A 54 -10.63 -9.20 7.99
N ARG A 55 -9.32 -9.45 8.09
CA ARG A 55 -8.30 -8.43 7.84
C ARG A 55 -8.12 -8.28 6.34
N TYR A 56 -8.03 -7.04 5.90
CA TYR A 56 -7.76 -6.70 4.51
C TYR A 56 -6.41 -6.01 4.36
N VAL A 57 -5.77 -6.27 3.23
CA VAL A 57 -4.55 -5.61 2.78
C VAL A 57 -4.81 -4.97 1.43
N PHE A 58 -4.34 -3.74 1.25
CA PHE A 58 -4.44 -3.03 -0.02
C PHE A 58 -3.07 -3.05 -0.68
N VAL A 59 -2.98 -3.61 -1.88
CA VAL A 59 -1.77 -3.64 -2.69
C VAL A 59 -1.84 -2.47 -3.66
N PHE A 60 -0.97 -1.48 -3.46
CA PHE A 60 -0.83 -0.33 -4.35
C PHE A 60 0.32 -0.60 -5.29
N THR A 61 0.06 -0.57 -6.59
CA THR A 61 1.13 -0.59 -7.58
C THR A 61 1.63 0.83 -7.78
N LEU A 62 2.90 1.06 -7.45
CA LEU A 62 3.60 2.32 -7.59
C LEU A 62 4.57 2.23 -8.76
N GLU A 63 4.41 3.11 -9.72
CA GLU A 63 5.39 3.32 -10.79
C GLU A 63 6.47 4.29 -10.28
N GLN A 64 7.69 3.77 -10.16
CA GLN A 64 8.86 4.54 -9.74
C GLN A 64 9.84 4.67 -10.91
N PRO A 65 10.78 5.64 -10.87
CA PRO A 65 11.82 5.75 -11.90
C PRO A 65 12.68 4.48 -12.04
N THR A 66 12.78 3.70 -10.96
CA THR A 66 13.52 2.43 -10.91
C THR A 66 12.71 1.22 -11.40
N GLY A 67 11.43 1.42 -11.74
CA GLY A 67 10.50 0.37 -12.15
C GLY A 67 9.23 0.33 -11.28
N ALA A 68 8.23 -0.40 -11.76
CA ALA A 68 6.99 -0.61 -11.03
C ALA A 68 7.22 -1.53 -9.81
N ALA A 69 6.63 -1.18 -8.68
CA ALA A 69 6.78 -1.87 -7.42
C ALA A 69 5.45 -1.90 -6.64
N ASN A 70 5.24 -2.94 -5.83
CA ASN A 70 4.02 -3.09 -5.04
C ASN A 70 4.22 -2.67 -3.59
N LEU A 71 3.38 -1.74 -3.14
CA LEU A 71 3.29 -1.30 -1.76
C LEU A 71 2.12 -2.01 -1.06
N TRP A 72 2.45 -2.83 -0.07
CA TRP A 72 1.47 -3.56 0.73
C TRP A 72 1.05 -2.71 1.93
N VAL A 73 -0.16 -2.16 1.86
CA VAL A 73 -0.69 -1.19 2.82
C VAL A 73 -1.70 -1.87 3.75
N ARG A 74 -1.45 -1.76 5.06
CA ARG A 74 -2.31 -2.33 6.13
C ARG A 74 -2.37 -1.42 7.35
N GLY A 75 -3.46 -1.52 8.11
CA GLY A 75 -3.61 -0.87 9.42
C GLY A 75 -3.36 0.63 9.39
N GLN A 76 -2.43 1.12 10.23
CA GLN A 76 -2.10 2.55 10.36
C GLN A 76 -1.63 3.19 9.04
N MET A 77 -1.03 2.40 8.13
CA MET A 77 -0.61 2.91 6.82
C MET A 77 -1.82 3.29 5.95
N VAL A 78 -2.91 2.52 6.02
CA VAL A 78 -4.16 2.84 5.30
C VAL A 78 -4.73 4.16 5.81
N LYS A 79 -4.72 4.36 7.14
CA LYS A 79 -5.19 5.59 7.76
C LYS A 79 -4.37 6.80 7.28
N ALA A 80 -3.04 6.69 7.33
CA ALA A 80 -2.15 7.75 6.88
C ALA A 80 -2.37 8.12 5.40
N ILE A 81 -2.49 7.12 4.52
CA ILE A 81 -2.75 7.35 3.10
C ILE A 81 -4.13 7.99 2.88
N ARG A 82 -5.16 7.55 3.61
CA ARG A 82 -6.50 8.13 3.52
C ARG A 82 -6.50 9.60 3.95
N GLU A 83 -5.90 9.91 5.09
CA GLU A 83 -5.75 11.29 5.57
C GLU A 83 -4.98 12.16 4.56
N ALA A 84 -3.97 11.60 3.89
CA ALA A 84 -3.22 12.29 2.85
C ALA A 84 -4.06 12.50 1.58
N ALA A 85 -4.85 11.51 1.17
CA ALA A 85 -5.75 11.59 0.02
C ALA A 85 -6.85 12.64 0.25
N GLU A 86 -7.44 12.66 1.46
CA GLU A 86 -8.44 13.65 1.88
C GLU A 86 -7.85 15.06 1.87
N LYS A 87 -6.62 15.24 2.39
CA LYS A 87 -5.90 16.52 2.33
C LYS A 87 -5.58 16.96 0.90
N ALA A 88 -5.28 16.01 0.02
CA ALA A 88 -5.04 16.28 -1.39
C ALA A 88 -6.33 16.54 -2.19
N GLY A 89 -7.50 16.26 -1.59
CA GLY A 89 -8.79 16.41 -2.26
C GLY A 89 -9.00 15.46 -3.44
N VAL A 90 -8.24 14.37 -3.54
CA VAL A 90 -8.32 13.44 -4.66
C VAL A 90 -9.46 12.42 -4.45
N LYS A 91 -10.27 12.21 -5.50
CA LYS A 91 -11.34 11.18 -5.47
C LYS A 91 -10.80 9.76 -5.62
N THR A 92 -9.68 9.62 -6.33
CA THR A 92 -8.99 8.34 -6.55
C THR A 92 -7.50 8.53 -6.30
N LEU A 93 -6.87 7.50 -5.75
CA LEU A 93 -5.42 7.46 -5.62
C LEU A 93 -4.75 7.07 -6.93
N VAL A 94 -5.45 6.37 -7.84
CA VAL A 94 -4.90 6.01 -9.15
C VAL A 94 -4.58 7.27 -9.96
N GLY A 95 -3.38 7.33 -10.53
CA GLY A 95 -2.78 8.49 -11.18
C GLY A 95 -2.13 9.49 -10.22
N SER A 96 -2.39 9.40 -8.92
CA SER A 96 -1.82 10.33 -7.93
C SER A 96 -0.40 9.92 -7.56
N THR A 97 0.45 10.91 -7.24
CA THR A 97 1.78 10.62 -6.70
C THR A 97 1.66 10.36 -5.21
N LEU A 98 2.01 9.15 -4.77
CA LEU A 98 1.99 8.75 -3.38
C LEU A 98 3.42 8.65 -2.85
N SER A 99 3.70 9.40 -1.78
CA SER A 99 4.92 9.28 -0.98
C SER A 99 4.56 8.73 0.39
N VAL A 100 5.13 7.58 0.77
CA VAL A 100 4.97 7.00 2.11
C VAL A 100 6.33 6.99 2.79
N LYS A 101 6.40 7.59 3.98
CA LYS A 101 7.56 7.60 4.86
C LYS A 101 7.28 6.79 6.12
N TYR A 102 8.21 5.92 6.48
CA TYR A 102 8.19 5.27 7.79
C TYR A 102 8.73 6.24 8.85
N THR A 103 7.88 6.70 9.77
CA THR A 103 8.23 7.76 10.73
C THR A 103 8.70 7.24 12.08
N GLY A 104 8.38 5.99 12.43
CA GLY A 104 8.78 5.40 13.69
C GLY A 104 7.83 4.31 14.14
N ASP A 105 8.09 3.72 15.30
CA ASP A 105 7.16 2.82 15.97
C ASP A 105 6.28 3.64 16.93
N GLY A 106 4.98 3.36 16.91
CA GLY A 106 4.00 3.99 17.80
C GLY A 106 3.97 3.34 19.17
N GLU A 107 3.09 3.83 20.03
CA GLU A 107 2.99 3.33 21.39
C GLU A 107 2.48 1.87 21.40
N LYS A 108 3.24 0.99 22.05
CA LYS A 108 2.87 -0.42 22.23
C LYS A 108 1.71 -0.50 23.22
N LYS A 109 0.47 -0.52 22.70
CA LYS A 109 -0.74 -0.52 23.54
C LYS A 109 -0.91 -1.75 24.45
N SER A 110 -0.24 -2.86 24.17
CA SER A 110 -0.20 -4.03 25.06
C SER A 110 1.01 -4.90 24.77
N ALA A 111 1.53 -5.56 25.81
CA ALA A 111 2.71 -6.42 25.72
C ALA A 111 2.58 -7.54 24.67
N ALA A 112 1.35 -7.99 24.39
CA ALA A 112 1.02 -9.02 23.40
C ALA A 112 1.06 -8.54 21.95
N PHE A 113 1.01 -7.23 21.70
CA PHE A 113 1.00 -6.66 20.35
C PHE A 113 2.31 -5.95 20.06
N ASN A 114 2.85 -6.13 18.85
CA ASN A 114 3.99 -5.33 18.41
C ASN A 114 3.60 -3.84 18.31
N ALA A 115 4.57 -2.96 18.55
CA ALA A 115 4.39 -1.52 18.36
C ALA A 115 3.91 -1.25 16.92
N PRO A 116 2.82 -0.48 16.73
CA PRO A 116 2.32 -0.22 15.39
C PRO A 116 3.30 0.71 14.67
N LYS A 117 3.82 0.26 13.53
CA LYS A 117 4.62 1.12 12.65
C LYS A 117 3.80 2.35 12.24
N LEU A 118 4.32 3.53 12.54
CA LEU A 118 3.76 4.81 12.15
C LEU A 118 4.29 5.19 10.77
N TYR A 119 3.39 5.67 9.94
CA TYR A 119 3.69 6.10 8.58
C TYR A 119 3.15 7.51 8.38
N ALA A 120 3.92 8.34 7.70
CA ALA A 120 3.43 9.59 7.13
C ALA A 120 3.26 9.37 5.64
N ALA A 121 2.05 9.57 5.13
CA ALA A 121 1.80 9.58 3.70
C ALA A 121 1.59 11.02 3.22
N LYS A 122 2.02 11.28 2.00
CA LYS A 122 1.71 12.48 1.23
C LYS A 122 1.14 12.02 -0.09
N VAL A 123 0.00 12.57 -0.45
CA VAL A 123 -0.62 12.37 -1.77
C VAL A 123 -0.55 13.70 -2.47
N GLU A 124 -0.06 13.69 -3.69
CA GLU A 124 -0.12 14.82 -4.59
C GLU A 124 -1.11 14.48 -5.69
N ALA A 125 -1.95 15.45 -6.06
CA ALA A 125 -2.93 15.31 -7.11
C ALA A 125 -2.28 14.71 -8.36
N PRO A 126 -3.00 13.87 -9.13
CA PRO A 126 -2.49 13.40 -10.40
C PRO A 126 -2.03 14.62 -11.19
N LYS A 127 -0.82 14.58 -11.74
CA LYS A 127 -0.40 15.58 -12.72
C LYS A 127 -1.42 15.43 -13.83
N ASN A 128 -2.40 16.33 -13.85
CA ASN A 128 -3.48 16.29 -14.80
C ASN A 128 -2.80 16.41 -16.16
N ASP A 129 -2.71 15.32 -16.92
CA ASP A 129 -2.49 15.46 -18.35
C ASP A 129 -3.67 16.28 -18.83
N ALA A 130 -3.39 17.49 -19.31
CA ALA A 130 -4.35 18.46 -19.78
C ALA A 130 -5.04 18.01 -21.09
N SER A 131 -5.31 16.72 -21.22
CA SER A 131 -5.96 16.08 -22.36
C SER A 131 -7.48 16.00 -22.17
N ALA A 132 -7.98 16.21 -20.95
CA ALA A 132 -9.42 16.25 -20.67
C ALA A 132 -10.09 17.60 -21.05
N GLU A 133 -9.31 18.60 -21.48
CA GLU A 133 -9.81 19.89 -22.00
C GLU A 133 -9.74 19.97 -23.54
N MET A 134 -9.38 18.88 -24.22
CA MET A 134 -9.31 18.80 -25.68
C MET A 134 -10.49 18.01 -26.27
N TRP A 135 -11.72 18.48 -26.03
CA TRP A 135 -12.84 18.31 -26.97
C TRP A 135 -14.01 19.26 -26.68
#